data_AF-A0A6A5FAK9-F1
#
_entry.id   AF-A0A6A5FAK9-F1
#
_cell.length_a   1.000
_cell.length_b   1.000
_cell.length_c   1.000
_cell.angle_alpha   90.00
_cell.angle_beta   90.00
_cell.angle_gamma   90.00
#
_symmetry.space_group_name_H-M   'P 1'
#
loop_
_entity.id
_entity.type
_entity.pdbx_description
1 polymer ?
#
loop_
_entity_poly.entity_id
_entity_poly.type
_entity_poly.pdbx_seq_one_letter_code
_entity_poly.pdbx_strand_id
1 'polypeptide(L)'
;MACAQRVRTSQDTQLLPNQVLSEQQSLVVIKKLLAIAVSGITYLRGLFPEKAYGNKYIEDQKVMILKEELSCPGSSQIVQWMQGCFEAIQKKFLRTVIMSIYTDPENPQKVTEYYQFKIHYTAKGAQMDFERWDFLLRRS
;
A
#
# COMPACT_ATOMS: atom_id res chain seq x y z
N MET A 1 -49.59 6.21 15.94
CA MET A 1 -48.73 5.05 15.59
C MET A 1 -47.47 5.60 14.93
N ALA A 2 -46.35 5.56 15.63
CA ALA A 2 -45.09 6.14 15.19
C ALA A 2 -44.19 5.04 14.62
N CYS A 3 -43.87 5.10 13.33
CA CYS A 3 -42.85 4.25 12.72
C CYS A 3 -41.47 4.86 13.01
N ALA A 4 -40.70 4.20 13.88
CA ALA A 4 -39.31 4.53 14.14
C ALA A 4 -38.46 4.19 12.90
N GLN A 5 -37.82 5.21 12.31
CA GLN A 5 -36.81 5.03 11.28
C GLN A 5 -35.54 4.50 11.93
N ARG A 6 -35.22 3.24 11.65
CA ARG A 6 -33.96 2.60 12.01
C ARG A 6 -32.86 3.20 11.13
N VAL A 7 -32.15 4.19 11.67
CA VAL A 7 -30.92 4.74 11.09
C VAL A 7 -29.94 3.58 10.94
N ARG A 8 -29.66 3.20 9.69
CA ARG A 8 -28.53 2.33 9.36
C ARG A 8 -27.26 3.16 9.54
N THR A 9 -26.56 2.94 10.65
CA THR A 9 -25.19 3.41 10.82
C THR A 9 -24.31 2.64 9.83
N SER A 10 -24.10 3.21 8.65
CA SER A 10 -23.03 2.80 7.75
C SER A 10 -21.71 3.05 8.48
N GLN A 11 -21.01 1.97 8.81
CA GLN A 11 -19.64 2.03 9.30
C GLN A 11 -18.72 2.46 8.14
N ASP A 12 -18.72 3.75 7.82
CA ASP A 12 -17.68 4.34 6.98
C ASP A 12 -16.36 4.29 7.75
N THR A 13 -15.62 3.21 7.53
CA THR A 13 -14.24 3.12 7.96
C THR A 13 -13.43 4.05 7.07
N GLN A 14 -13.41 5.35 7.39
CA GLN A 14 -12.59 6.33 6.68
C GLN A 14 -11.14 5.81 6.64
N LEU A 15 -10.70 5.48 5.43
CA LEU A 15 -9.39 4.88 5.22
C LEU A 15 -8.29 5.91 5.44
N LEU A 16 -8.51 7.21 5.29
CA LEU A 16 -7.52 8.22 5.64
C LEU A 16 -8.18 9.26 6.56
N PRO A 17 -7.49 9.72 7.62
CA PRO A 17 -7.98 10.82 8.44
C PRO A 17 -7.99 12.12 7.62
N ASN A 18 -9.08 12.89 7.71
CA ASN A 18 -9.26 14.16 6.99
C ASN A 18 -8.22 15.25 7.37
N GLN A 19 -7.56 15.12 8.52
CA GLN A 19 -6.46 16.01 8.95
C GLN A 19 -5.42 15.21 9.74
N VAL A 20 -4.14 15.42 9.43
CA VAL A 20 -3.01 14.83 10.17
C VAL A 20 -2.56 15.85 11.22
N LEU A 21 -3.09 15.74 12.44
CA LEU A 21 -2.79 16.67 13.53
C LEU A 21 -1.76 16.12 14.53
N SER A 22 -1.49 14.81 14.49
CA SER A 22 -0.61 14.12 15.44
C SER A 22 0.34 13.15 14.75
N GLU A 23 1.48 12.88 15.41
CA GLU A 23 2.48 11.91 14.95
C GLU A 23 1.87 10.51 14.75
N GLN A 24 0.98 10.07 15.64
CA GLN A 24 0.33 8.75 15.56
C GLN A 24 -0.57 8.65 14.31
N GLN A 25 -1.31 9.71 13.98
CA GLN A 25 -2.14 9.76 12.78
C GLN A 25 -1.28 9.75 11.51
N SER A 26 -0.15 10.46 11.53
CA SER A 26 0.81 10.47 10.42
C SER A 26 1.34 9.05 10.15
N LEU A 27 1.71 8.28 11.17
CA LEU A 27 2.15 6.89 11.00
C LEU A 27 1.06 6.01 10.38
N VAL A 28 -0.20 6.17 10.80
CA VAL A 28 -1.33 5.44 10.21
C VAL A 28 -1.49 5.78 8.73
N VAL A 29 -1.38 7.06 8.36
CA VAL A 29 -1.44 7.51 6.96
C VAL A 29 -0.31 6.88 6.15
N ILE A 30 0.95 6.95 6.63
CA ILE A 30 2.11 6.37 5.94
C ILE A 30 1.92 4.86 5.69
N LYS A 31 1.45 4.11 6.68
CA LYS A 31 1.17 2.66 6.51
C LYS A 31 0.14 2.41 5.42
N LYS A 32 -0.95 3.19 5.43
CA LYS A 32 -2.03 3.02 4.46
C LYS A 32 -1.60 3.43 3.05
N LEU A 33 -0.84 4.53 2.92
CA LEU A 33 -0.25 4.95 1.65
C LEU A 33 0.66 3.87 1.07
N LEU A 34 1.54 3.28 1.88
CA LEU A 34 2.38 2.17 1.44
C LEU A 34 1.54 0.98 0.94
N ALA A 35 0.49 0.62 1.68
CA ALA A 35 -0.40 -0.47 1.30
C ALA A 35 -1.12 -0.23 -0.03
N ILE A 36 -1.65 0.98 -0.22
CA ILE A 36 -2.34 1.39 -1.44
C ILE A 36 -1.35 1.40 -2.61
N ALA A 37 -0.15 1.95 -2.41
CA ALA A 37 0.86 2.03 -3.47
C ALA A 37 1.34 0.64 -3.92
N VAL A 38 1.69 -0.25 -2.99
CA VAL A 38 2.10 -1.63 -3.32
C VAL A 38 0.96 -2.40 -3.98
N SER A 39 -0.27 -2.24 -3.49
CA SER A 39 -1.45 -2.88 -4.11
C SER A 39 -1.69 -2.35 -5.53
N GLY A 40 -1.59 -1.03 -5.74
CA GLY A 40 -1.73 -0.40 -7.03
C GLY A 40 -0.65 -0.83 -8.03
N ILE A 41 0.61 -0.88 -7.60
CA ILE A 41 1.72 -1.36 -8.44
C ILE A 41 1.49 -2.80 -8.86
N THR A 42 1.23 -3.71 -7.90
CA THR A 42 1.03 -5.13 -8.20
C THR A 42 -0.18 -5.36 -9.11
N TYR A 43 -1.25 -4.59 -8.94
CA TYR A 43 -2.47 -4.68 -9.76
C TYR A 43 -2.24 -4.18 -11.18
N LEU A 44 -1.69 -2.97 -11.34
CA LEU A 44 -1.44 -2.36 -12.66
C LEU A 44 -0.41 -3.15 -13.48
N ARG A 45 0.50 -3.86 -12.80
CA ARG A 45 1.48 -4.75 -13.44
C ARG A 45 0.95 -6.16 -13.68
N GLY A 46 -0.27 -6.47 -13.23
CA GLY A 46 -0.89 -7.78 -13.42
C GLY A 46 -0.11 -8.92 -12.74
N LEU A 47 0.57 -8.65 -11.62
CA LEU A 47 1.38 -9.66 -10.93
C LEU A 47 0.53 -10.78 -10.32
N PHE A 48 -0.72 -10.46 -9.95
CA PHE A 48 -1.66 -11.40 -9.36
C PHE A 48 -3.03 -11.30 -10.04
N PRO A 49 -3.85 -12.37 -9.99
CA PRO A 49 -5.19 -12.35 -10.55
C PRO A 49 -6.12 -11.43 -9.74
N GLU A 50 -7.19 -10.93 -10.36
CA GLU A 50 -8.13 -9.98 -9.73
C GLU A 50 -8.73 -10.48 -8.42
N LYS A 51 -8.91 -11.79 -8.26
CA LYS A 51 -9.39 -12.42 -7.02
C LYS A 51 -8.50 -12.15 -5.81
N ALA A 52 -7.22 -11.83 -6.01
CA ALA A 52 -6.27 -11.46 -4.95
C ALA A 52 -6.43 -10.00 -4.49
N TYR A 53 -7.35 -9.25 -5.10
CA TYR A 53 -7.62 -7.85 -4.77
C TYR A 53 -9.05 -7.66 -4.27
N GLY A 54 -9.21 -6.76 -3.31
CA GLY A 54 -10.48 -6.23 -2.85
C GLY A 54 -10.66 -4.79 -3.29
N ASN A 55 -11.90 -4.40 -3.59
CA ASN A 55 -12.24 -3.01 -3.89
C ASN A 55 -12.44 -2.23 -2.60
N LYS A 56 -11.83 -1.05 -2.48
CA LYS A 56 -12.17 -0.06 -1.45
C LYS A 56 -12.34 1.32 -2.08
N TYR A 57 -13.10 2.19 -1.44
CA TYR A 57 -13.26 3.58 -1.85
C TYR A 57 -12.55 4.49 -0.87
N ILE A 58 -11.78 5.44 -1.40
CA ILE A 58 -11.10 6.50 -0.66
C ILE A 58 -11.49 7.80 -1.35
N GLU A 59 -12.21 8.68 -0.65
CA GLU A 59 -12.65 9.98 -1.23
C GLU A 59 -13.34 9.79 -2.59
N ASP A 60 -14.27 8.82 -2.67
CA ASP A 60 -15.00 8.41 -3.88
C ASP A 60 -14.15 7.78 -4.99
N GLN A 61 -12.83 7.65 -4.82
CA GLN A 61 -11.96 6.97 -5.74
C GLN A 61 -11.83 5.48 -5.39
N LYS A 62 -12.13 4.60 -6.36
CA LYS A 62 -11.97 3.16 -6.22
C LYS A 62 -10.49 2.78 -6.26
N VAL A 63 -10.01 2.12 -5.21
CA VAL A 63 -8.66 1.56 -5.11
C VAL A 63 -8.72 0.04 -4.99
N MET A 64 -7.75 -0.63 -5.62
CA MET A 64 -7.53 -2.07 -5.51
C MET A 64 -6.58 -2.34 -4.35
N ILE A 65 -7.02 -3.09 -3.35
CA ILE A 65 -6.25 -3.44 -2.17
C ILE A 65 -5.90 -4.92 -2.23
N LEU A 66 -4.61 -5.23 -2.18
CA LEU A 66 -4.14 -6.61 -2.12
C LEU A 66 -4.64 -7.26 -0.82
N LYS A 67 -5.17 -8.48 -0.93
CA LYS A 67 -5.61 -9.29 0.20
C LYS A 67 -4.97 -10.66 0.14
N GLU A 68 -4.96 -11.34 1.29
CA GLU A 68 -4.57 -12.74 1.33
C GLU A 68 -5.56 -13.57 0.51
N GLU A 69 -5.03 -14.47 -0.29
CA GLU A 69 -5.81 -15.30 -1.19
C GLU A 69 -5.19 -16.69 -1.23
N LEU A 70 -5.93 -17.69 -0.75
CA LEU A 70 -5.45 -19.08 -0.62
C LEU A 70 -4.95 -19.65 -1.95
N SER A 71 -5.59 -19.23 -3.05
CA SER A 71 -5.26 -19.67 -4.38
C SER A 71 -4.07 -18.94 -5.02
N CYS A 72 -3.44 -18.00 -4.29
CA CYS A 72 -2.30 -17.23 -4.76
C CYS A 72 -1.32 -16.95 -3.60
N PRO A 73 -0.42 -17.89 -3.26
CA PRO A 73 0.49 -17.75 -2.11
C PRO A 73 1.42 -16.54 -2.22
N GLY A 74 1.77 -16.10 -3.44
CA GLY A 74 2.57 -14.89 -3.65
C GLY A 74 1.87 -13.61 -3.18
N SER A 75 0.54 -13.51 -3.35
CA SER A 75 -0.23 -12.37 -2.84
C SER A 75 -0.22 -12.33 -1.31
N SER A 76 -0.46 -13.49 -0.67
CA SER A 76 -0.43 -13.62 0.78
C SER A 76 0.94 -13.30 1.37
N GLN A 77 2.03 -13.69 0.67
CA GLN A 77 3.39 -13.36 1.09
C GLN A 77 3.65 -11.85 1.10
N ILE A 78 3.20 -11.12 0.06
CA ILE A 78 3.32 -9.65 0.05
C ILE A 78 2.50 -9.02 1.17
N VAL A 79 1.28 -9.50 1.43
CA VAL A 79 0.46 -9.00 2.55
C VAL A 79 1.16 -9.21 3.89
N GLN A 80 1.79 -10.37 4.10
CA GLN A 80 2.57 -10.63 5.31
C GLN A 80 3.79 -9.71 5.44
N TRP A 81 4.54 -9.48 4.35
CA TRP A 81 5.65 -8.51 4.36
C TRP A 81 5.18 -7.08 4.66
N MET A 82 4.01 -6.70 4.14
CA MET A 82 3.37 -5.43 4.43
C MET A 82 3.00 -5.29 5.91
N GLN A 83 2.48 -6.34 6.55
CA GLN A 83 2.24 -6.36 7.99
C GLN A 83 3.53 -6.12 8.78
N GLY A 84 4.63 -6.79 8.40
CA GLY A 84 5.96 -6.57 9.00
C GLY A 84 6.44 -5.12 8.83
N CYS A 85 6.23 -4.52 7.65
CA CYS A 85 6.53 -3.12 7.41
C CYS A 85 5.71 -2.21 8.34
N PHE A 86 4.44 -2.50 8.58
CA PHE A 86 3.60 -1.70 9.48
C PHE A 86 4.08 -1.72 10.92
N GLU A 87 4.56 -2.85 11.42
CA GLU A 87 5.18 -2.92 12.73
C GLU A 87 6.47 -2.12 12.79
N ALA A 88 7.33 -2.26 11.79
CA ALA A 88 8.59 -1.54 11.71
C ALA A 88 8.40 -0.02 11.57
N ILE A 89 7.34 0.42 10.89
CA ILE A 89 6.92 1.83 10.83
C ILE A 89 6.41 2.30 12.20
N GLN A 90 5.60 1.50 12.90
CA GLN A 90 5.12 1.85 14.24
C GLN A 90 6.27 2.08 15.22
N LYS A 91 7.29 1.22 15.13
CA LYS A 91 8.50 1.30 15.96
C LYS A 91 9.51 2.32 15.44
N LYS A 92 9.22 3.02 14.34
CA LYS A 92 10.08 4.03 13.69
C LYS A 92 11.46 3.50 13.28
N PHE A 93 11.55 2.24 12.85
CA PHE A 93 12.79 1.60 12.39
C PHE A 93 12.88 1.49 10.86
N LEU A 94 11.74 1.37 10.17
CA LEU A 94 11.74 1.22 8.72
C LEU A 94 12.07 2.54 8.03
N ARG A 95 13.21 2.61 7.33
CA ARG A 95 13.63 3.82 6.60
C ARG A 95 13.37 3.76 5.12
N THR A 96 13.46 2.59 4.51
CA THR A 96 13.26 2.43 3.06
C THR A 96 12.60 1.09 2.78
N VAL A 97 11.61 1.08 1.90
CA VAL A 97 11.05 -0.11 1.26
C VAL A 97 11.35 -0.04 -0.23
N ILE A 98 11.87 -1.12 -0.79
CA ILE A 98 12.16 -1.22 -2.22
C ILE A 98 11.37 -2.38 -2.77
N MET A 99 10.60 -2.14 -3.82
CA MET A 99 9.95 -3.15 -4.63
C MET A 99 10.58 -3.11 -6.02
N SER A 100 11.21 -4.21 -6.41
CA SER A 100 11.81 -4.37 -7.73
C SER A 100 11.06 -5.45 -8.51
N ILE A 101 10.87 -5.23 -9.81
CA ILE A 101 10.26 -6.17 -10.73
C ILE A 101 11.28 -6.49 -11.80
N TYR A 102 11.55 -7.77 -11.99
CA TYR A 102 12.42 -8.31 -13.04
C TYR A 102 11.62 -9.30 -13.88
N THR A 103 11.92 -9.35 -15.17
CA THR A 103 11.23 -10.24 -16.12
C THR A 103 12.00 -11.51 -16.40
N ASP A 104 13.31 -11.53 -16.12
CA ASP A 104 14.20 -12.64 -16.38
C ASP A 104 14.60 -13.32 -15.06
N PRO A 105 14.06 -14.51 -14.74
CA PRO A 105 14.41 -15.25 -13.54
C PRO A 105 15.87 -15.70 -13.48
N GLU A 106 16.54 -15.88 -14.63
CA GLU A 106 17.94 -16.26 -14.68
C GLU A 106 18.87 -15.06 -14.44
N ASN A 107 18.39 -13.84 -14.72
CA ASN A 107 19.11 -12.59 -14.48
C ASN A 107 18.31 -11.60 -13.62
N PRO A 108 18.07 -11.90 -12.33
CA PRO A 108 17.31 -11.02 -11.43
C PRO A 108 17.98 -9.65 -11.20
N GLN A 109 19.26 -9.51 -11.54
CA GLN A 109 19.99 -8.23 -11.53
C GLN A 109 19.53 -7.28 -12.65
N LYS A 110 18.88 -7.80 -13.70
CA LYS A 110 18.30 -7.00 -14.77
C LYS A 110 16.91 -6.53 -14.35
N VAL A 111 16.88 -5.61 -13.39
CA VAL A 111 15.65 -5.00 -12.90
C VAL A 111 15.00 -4.20 -14.02
N THR A 112 13.76 -4.53 -14.32
CA THR A 112 12.95 -3.82 -15.31
C THR A 112 12.40 -2.54 -14.69
N GLU A 113 11.96 -2.65 -13.44
CA GLU A 113 11.33 -1.55 -12.71
C GLU A 113 11.69 -1.56 -11.24
N TYR A 114 11.83 -0.37 -10.69
CA TYR A 114 12.25 -0.17 -9.33
C TYR A 114 11.39 0.92 -8.68
N TYR A 115 10.80 0.58 -7.54
CA TYR A 115 9.93 1.45 -6.75
C TYR A 115 10.50 1.56 -5.35
N GLN A 116 10.76 2.79 -4.91
CA GLN A 116 11.37 3.06 -3.62
C GLN A 116 10.51 4.00 -2.79
N PHE A 117 10.22 3.58 -1.56
CA PHE A 117 9.51 4.35 -0.56
C PHE A 117 10.48 4.69 0.57
N LYS A 118 10.86 5.96 0.72
CA LYS A 118 11.73 6.43 1.81
C LYS A 118 10.85 7.02 2.89
N ILE A 119 11.08 6.62 4.15
CA ILE A 119 10.28 7.06 5.30
C ILE A 119 11.17 7.86 6.25
N HIS A 120 10.78 9.11 6.44
CA HIS A 120 11.45 10.05 7.33
C HIS A 120 10.58 10.27 8.57
N TYR A 121 11.18 10.16 9.76
CA TYR A 121 10.47 10.38 11.03
C TYR A 121 10.95 11.68 11.64
N THR A 122 10.02 12.60 11.87
CA THR A 122 10.29 13.90 12.48
C THR A 122 9.40 14.11 13.70
N ALA A 123 9.73 15.08 14.55
CA ALA A 123 8.88 15.45 15.69
C ALA A 123 7.47 15.95 15.26
N LYS A 124 7.31 16.38 13.99
CA LYS A 124 6.04 16.81 13.42
C LYS A 124 5.22 15.66 12.80
N GLY A 125 5.79 14.46 12.73
CA GLY A 125 5.19 13.30 12.08
C GLY A 125 6.15 12.58 11.13
N ALA A 126 5.68 11.44 10.61
CA ALA A 126 6.33 10.69 9.56
C ALA A 126 5.97 11.24 8.16
N GLN A 127 6.94 11.21 7.27
CA GLN A 127 6.83 11.58 5.87
C GLN A 127 7.28 10.41 5.02
N MET A 128 6.71 10.28 3.82
CA MET A 128 7.09 9.26 2.85
C MET A 128 7.35 9.89 1.50
N ASP A 129 8.55 9.65 0.98
CA ASP A 129 8.93 9.99 -0.39
C ASP A 129 8.84 8.75 -1.26
N PHE A 130 8.37 8.91 -2.50
CA PHE A 130 8.20 7.83 -3.46
C PHE A 130 8.97 8.13 -4.74
N GLU A 131 9.80 7.19 -5.16
CA GLU A 131 10.59 7.26 -6.39
C GLU A 131 10.32 6.03 -7.25
N ARG A 132 10.09 6.24 -8.56
CA ARG A 132 9.98 5.18 -9.56
C ARG A 132 11.10 5.33 -10.58
N TRP A 133 11.78 4.23 -10.86
CA TRP A 133 12.79 4.14 -11.91
C TRP A 133 12.38 3.05 -12.89
N ASP A 134 12.29 3.43 -14.17
CA ASP A 134 12.02 2.53 -15.28
C ASP A 134 13.30 2.42 -16.11
N PHE A 135 13.94 1.25 -16.04
CA PHE A 135 15.24 1.05 -16.67
C PHE A 135 15.12 0.79 -18.18
N LEU A 136 13.92 0.44 -18.67
CA LEU A 136 13.69 0.22 -20.10
C LEU A 136 13.64 1.54 -20.87
N LEU A 137 13.00 2.57 -20.32
CA LEU A 137 12.86 3.89 -20.96
C LEU A 137 14.16 4.71 -21.02
N ARG A 138 15.19 4.35 -20.24
CA ARG A 138 16.49 5.05 -20.24
C ARG A 138 17.52 4.45 -21.20
N ARG A 139 17.20 3.35 -21.87
CA ARG A 139 18.10 2.68 -22.84
C ARG A 139 17.71 2.92 -24.31
N SER A 140 16.68 3.73 -24.57
CA SER A 140 16.31 4.24 -25.91
C SER A 140 16.84 5.64 -26.12
#